data_AF-A0A7V1AHZ7-F1
#
_entry.id   AF-A0A7V1AHZ7-F1
#
_cell.length_a   1.000
_cell.length_b   1.000
_cell.length_c   1.000
_cell.angle_alpha   90.00
_cell.angle_beta   90.00
_cell.angle_gamma   90.00
#
_symmetry.space_group_name_H-M   'P 1'
#
loop_
_entity.id
_entity.type
_entity.pdbx_description
1 polymer ?
#
loop_
_entity_poly.entity_id
_entity_poly.type
_entity_poly.pdbx_seq_one_letter_code
_entity_poly.pdbx_strand_id
1 'polypeptide(L)' 'MDGDTIQAQALTFTENLNFNRNISVTLEGGYDCNYSAIIGNTTLNGNMTISNGTITTENLIIGN' A
#
# COMPACT_ATOMS: atom_id res chain seq x y z
N MET A 1 -5.52 -17.05 -10.08
CA MET A 1 -5.08 -16.84 -8.69
C MET A 1 -4.66 -15.39 -8.69
N ASP A 2 -5.61 -14.53 -8.32
CA ASP A 2 -5.43 -13.09 -8.37
C ASP A 2 -4.64 -12.65 -7.13
N GLY A 3 -3.90 -11.55 -7.30
CA GLY A 3 -2.72 -11.17 -6.51
C GLY A 3 -2.87 -11.14 -5.00
N ASP A 4 -1.74 -11.39 -4.33
CA ASP A 4 -1.64 -11.32 -2.88
C ASP A 4 -1.94 -9.89 -2.37
N THR A 5 -2.63 -9.81 -1.24
CA THR A 5 -2.89 -8.54 -0.54
C THR A 5 -1.79 -8.26 0.48
N ILE A 6 -1.22 -7.08 0.39
CA ILE A 6 -0.35 -6.49 1.41
C ILE A 6 -1.19 -5.52 2.23
N GLN A 7 -1.37 -5.82 3.51
CA GLN A 7 -2.10 -4.95 4.44
C GLN A 7 -1.14 -3.98 5.13
N ALA A 8 -1.53 -2.71 5.24
CA ALA A 8 -0.75 -1.67 5.91
C ALA A 8 -1.59 -0.93 6.97
N GLN A 9 -0.95 -0.58 8.09
CA GLN A 9 -1.62 0.13 9.18
C GLN A 9 -1.93 1.59 8.82
N ALA A 10 -2.90 2.19 9.51
CA ALA A 10 -3.26 3.62 9.43
C ALA A 10 -2.17 4.52 10.03
N LEU A 11 -0.98 4.52 9.42
CA LEU A 11 0.21 5.26 9.82
C LEU A 11 0.79 6.04 8.64
N THR A 12 1.75 6.93 8.94
CA THR A 12 2.56 7.60 7.93
C THR A 12 3.90 6.90 7.77
N PHE A 13 4.20 6.46 6.55
CA PHE A 13 5.50 5.91 6.16
C PHE A 13 6.28 6.97 5.38
N THR A 14 7.51 7.26 5.80
CA THR A 14 8.40 8.20 5.10
C THR A 14 9.49 7.42 4.38
N GLU A 15 9.16 6.94 3.18
CA GLU A 15 10.04 6.10 2.36
C GLU A 15 9.60 6.12 0.88
N ASN A 16 10.39 5.48 0.01
CA ASN A 16 10.02 5.28 -1.38
C ASN A 16 9.65 3.82 -1.62
N LEU A 17 8.53 3.57 -2.29
CA LEU A 17 8.10 2.23 -2.70
C LEU A 17 8.45 2.00 -4.18
N ASN A 18 9.12 0.89 -4.46
CA ASN A 18 9.53 0.49 -5.81
C ASN A 18 8.93 -0.87 -6.18
N PHE A 19 7.93 -0.86 -7.04
CA PHE A 19 7.31 -2.05 -7.61
C PHE A 19 8.00 -2.41 -8.93
N ASN A 20 8.97 -3.32 -8.85
CA ASN A 20 9.85 -3.71 -9.97
C ASN A 20 9.67 -5.16 -10.44
N ARG A 21 8.72 -5.89 -9.84
CA ARG A 21 8.41 -7.28 -10.17
C ARG A 21 7.18 -7.34 -11.10
N ASN A 22 7.23 -8.16 -12.15
CA ASN A 22 6.10 -8.35 -13.06
C ASN A 22 5.02 -9.27 -12.45
N ILE A 23 4.37 -8.80 -11.39
CA ILE A 23 3.28 -9.47 -10.69
C ILE A 23 2.15 -8.48 -10.37
N SER A 24 0.97 -9.02 -10.07
CA SER A 24 -0.16 -8.23 -9.57
C SER A 24 -0.27 -8.35 -8.06
N VAL A 25 -0.42 -7.23 -7.35
CA VAL A 25 -0.65 -7.19 -5.90
C VAL A 25 -1.65 -6.09 -5.54
N THR A 26 -2.36 -6.28 -4.43
CA THR A 26 -3.20 -5.26 -3.82
C THR A 26 -2.51 -4.70 -2.58
N LEU A 27 -2.42 -3.38 -2.46
CA LEU A 27 -1.98 -2.70 -1.24
C LEU A 27 -3.19 -2.08 -0.55
N GLU A 28 -3.59 -2.66 0.58
CA GLU A 28 -4.75 -2.23 1.36
C GLU A 28 -4.30 -1.57 2.65
N GLY A 29 -4.44 -0.24 2.71
CA GLY A 29 -4.05 0.57 3.85
C GLY A 29 -5.13 0.72 4.92
N GLY A 30 -4.77 1.44 5.99
CA GLY A 30 -5.73 1.92 6.97
C GLY A 30 -6.01 0.99 8.15
N TYR A 31 -5.29 -0.10 8.31
CA TYR A 31 -5.55 -1.08 9.36
C TYR A 31 -5.19 -0.60 10.78
N ASP A 32 -5.86 -1.14 11.78
CA ASP A 32 -5.45 -1.05 13.19
C ASP A 32 -4.17 -1.88 13.48
N CYS A 33 -3.65 -1.79 14.71
CA CYS A 33 -2.42 -2.50 15.09
C CYS A 33 -2.53 -4.02 15.05
N ASN A 34 -3.75 -4.56 14.97
CA ASN A 34 -4.03 -5.99 14.90
C ASN A 34 -4.33 -6.47 13.47
N TYR A 35 -4.35 -5.57 12.47
CA TYR A 35 -4.80 -5.85 11.11
C TYR A 35 -6.22 -6.47 11.06
N SER A 36 -7.08 -6.05 11.98
CA SER A 36 -8.43 -6.61 12.17
C SER A 36 -9.55 -5.72 11.64
N ALA A 37 -9.31 -4.40 11.58
CA ALA A 37 -10.27 -3.42 11.10
C ALA A 37 -9.57 -2.25 10.39
N ILE A 38 -10.25 -1.66 9.40
CA ILE A 38 -9.83 -0.42 8.74
C ILE A 38 -10.33 0.76 9.59
N ILE A 39 -9.40 1.53 10.14
CA ILE A 39 -9.65 2.67 11.04
C ILE A 39 -9.23 4.02 10.45
N GLY A 40 -8.68 4.05 9.23
CA GLY A 40 -8.22 5.27 8.57
C GLY A 40 -7.56 5.00 7.22
N ASN A 41 -6.55 5.80 6.87
CA ASN A 41 -5.74 5.62 5.67
C ASN A 41 -4.27 5.43 6.03
N THR A 42 -3.56 4.67 5.21
CA THR A 42 -2.09 4.68 5.21
C THR A 42 -1.61 5.87 4.39
N THR A 43 -0.65 6.63 4.90
CA THR A 43 -0.05 7.77 4.18
C THR A 43 1.38 7.41 3.78
N LEU A 44 1.72 7.54 2.50
CA LEU A 44 3.09 7.46 2.01
C LEU A 44 3.62 8.88 1.78
N ASN A 45 4.59 9.29 2.59
CA ASN A 45 5.38 10.50 2.39
C ASN A 45 6.66 10.16 1.62
N GLY A 46 6.52 10.03 0.30
CA GLY A 46 7.59 9.70 -0.61
C GLY A 46 7.04 9.28 -1.97
N ASN A 47 7.90 8.70 -2.81
CA ASN A 47 7.53 8.31 -4.16
C ASN A 47 7.08 6.85 -4.21
N MET A 48 5.99 6.60 -4.94
CA MET A 48 5.59 5.27 -5.38
C MET A 48 5.90 5.13 -6.87
N THR A 49 6.82 4.21 -7.21
CA THR A 49 7.22 3.94 -8.60
C THR A 49 6.80 2.54 -9.00
N ILE A 50 6.06 2.42 -10.11
CA ILE A 50 5.67 1.14 -10.71
C ILE A 50 6.43 0.99 -12.02
N SER A 51 7.39 0.06 -12.05
CA SER A 51 8.22 -0.21 -13.24
C SER A 51 7.76 -1.46 -14.00
N ASN A 52 7.18 -2.44 -13.31
CA ASN A 52 6.62 -3.67 -13.88
C ASN A 52 5.42 -4.13 -13.03
N GLY A 53 4.53 -4.94 -13.61
CA GLY A 53 3.40 -5.52 -12.90
C GLY A 53 2.19 -4.57 -12.78
N THR A 54 1.30 -4.85 -11.85
CA THR A 54 0.08 -4.07 -11.60
C THR A 54 -0.16 -3.93 -10.10
N ILE A 55 -0.45 -2.71 -9.66
CA ILE A 55 -0.76 -2.42 -8.26
C ILE A 55 -2.19 -1.89 -8.17
N THR A 56 -3.01 -2.55 -7.36
CA THR A 56 -4.31 -2.02 -6.92
C THR A 56 -4.11 -1.41 -5.55
N THR A 57 -4.60 -0.19 -5.32
CA THR A 57 -4.48 0.50 -4.03
C THR A 57 -5.83 0.76 -3.40
N GLU A 58 -5.92 0.54 -2.10
CA GLU A 58 -7.11 0.82 -1.29
C GLU A 58 -6.66 1.56 -0.01
N ASN A 59 -7.41 2.59 0.39
CA ASN A 59 -7.16 3.37 1.61
C ASN A 59 -5.73 3.95 1.73
N LEU A 60 -5.15 4.36 0.61
CA LEU A 60 -3.79 4.91 0.53
C LEU A 60 -3.80 6.38 0.11
N ILE A 61 -3.00 7.20 0.80
CA ILE A 61 -2.74 8.60 0.45
C ILE A 61 -1.28 8.71 -0.01
N ILE A 62 -1.04 9.30 -1.19
CA ILE A 62 0.30 9.54 -1.76
C ILE A 62 0.59 11.03 -1.75
N GLY A 63 1.68 11.42 -1.08
CA GLY A 63 2.06 12.82 -0.95
C GLY A 63 1.19 13.56 0.06
N ASN A 64 1.83 14.27 0.98
CA ASN A 64 1.18 15.14 1.98
C ASN A 64 1.92 16.48 2.00
#